data_AF-A0A4S2TF45-F1
#
_entry.id   AF-A0A4S2TF45-F1
#
_cell.length_a   1.000
_cell.length_b   1.000
_cell.length_c   1.000
_cell.angle_alpha   90.00
_cell.angle_beta   90.00
_cell.angle_gamma   90.00
#
_symmetry.space_group_name_H-M   'P 1'
#
loop_
_entity.id
_entity.type
_entity.pdbx_description
1 polymer ?
#
loop_
_entity_poly.entity_id
_entity_poly.type
_entity_poly.pdbx_seq_one_letter_code
_entity_poly.pdbx_strand_id
1 'polypeptide(L)'
;MPELVLPACRIAATLALTAWMIIAFTTRPGRWLRWKMFCRATFTVVSLTGTTADGHTEPVNVYDFLSPGSFILGPPQLQTICDHLTRTGRYRSIDGTGRLLTHRGEQQIEVKAGRVVL
;
A
#
# COMPACT_ATOMS: atom_id res chain seq x y z
N MET A 1 29.13 28.05 43.77
CA MET A 1 29.42 27.08 42.68
C MET A 1 28.25 26.96 41.69
N PRO A 2 27.87 28.04 40.97
CA PRO A 2 26.77 28.00 40.00
C PRO A 2 27.16 27.44 38.62
N GLU A 3 28.46 27.48 38.28
CA GLU A 3 29.03 27.07 36.98
C GLU A 3 28.82 25.58 36.63
N LEU A 4 28.71 24.71 37.65
CA LEU A 4 28.55 23.26 37.47
C LEU A 4 27.09 22.80 37.36
N VAL A 5 26.13 23.67 37.68
CA VAL A 5 24.70 23.32 37.77
C VAL A 5 24.06 23.34 36.38
N LEU A 6 24.40 24.33 35.55
CA LEU A 6 23.88 24.45 34.18
C LEU A 6 24.23 23.24 33.28
N PRO A 7 25.49 22.75 33.29
CA PRO A 7 25.87 21.56 32.52
C PRO A 7 25.15 20.30 33.01
N ALA A 8 25.05 20.11 34.33
CA ALA A 8 24.38 18.95 34.93
C ALA A 8 22.88 18.91 34.59
N CYS A 9 22.20 20.07 34.67
CA CYS A 9 20.80 20.18 34.28
C CYS A 9 20.59 19.88 32.78
N ARG A 10 21.49 20.34 31.90
CA ARG A 10 21.41 20.06 30.46
C ARG A 10 21.59 18.57 30.16
N ILE A 11 22.52 17.91 30.82
CA ILE A 11 22.75 16.47 30.68
C ILE A 11 21.52 15.70 31.16
N ALA A 12 20.99 16.04 32.33
CA ALA A 12 19.80 15.41 32.89
C ALA A 12 18.57 15.58 31.98
N ALA A 13 18.33 16.78 31.46
CA ALA A 13 17.23 17.06 30.54
C ALA A 13 17.38 16.29 29.22
N THR A 14 18.60 16.18 28.71
CA THR A 14 18.89 15.41 27.48
C THR A 14 18.62 13.93 27.72
N LEU A 15 19.10 13.35 28.82
CA LEU A 15 18.85 11.94 29.17
C LEU A 15 17.37 11.65 29.37
N ALA A 16 16.64 12.55 30.05
CA ALA A 16 15.20 12.41 30.25
C ALA A 16 14.44 12.43 28.92
N LEU A 17 14.80 13.33 27.99
CA LEU A 17 14.19 13.41 26.67
C LEU A 17 14.49 12.14 25.85
N THR A 18 15.74 11.68 25.84
CA THR A 18 16.14 10.47 25.10
C THR A 18 15.45 9.23 25.65
N ALA A 19 15.38 9.07 26.98
CA ALA A 19 14.65 7.99 27.62
C ALA A 19 13.15 8.04 27.29
N TRP A 20 12.55 9.23 27.28
CA TRP A 20 11.16 9.40 26.88
C TRP A 20 10.93 9.01 25.42
N MET A 21 11.80 9.44 24.49
CA MET A 21 11.72 9.04 23.08
C MET A 21 11.82 7.52 22.92
N ILE A 22 12.75 6.88 23.62
CA ILE A 22 12.91 5.42 23.59
C ILE A 22 11.64 4.73 24.10
N ILE A 23 11.14 5.10 25.28
CA ILE A 23 9.95 4.47 25.90
C ILE A 23 8.70 4.74 25.06
N ALA A 24 8.48 5.98 24.61
CA ALA A 24 7.31 6.35 23.81
C ALA A 24 7.31 5.68 22.43
N PHE A 25 8.49 5.42 21.85
CA PHE A 25 8.63 4.75 20.56
C PHE A 25 8.50 3.22 20.70
N THR A 26 9.15 2.63 21.70
CA THR A 26 9.19 1.17 21.91
C THR A 26 7.90 0.59 22.49
N THR A 27 7.17 1.35 23.33
CA THR A 27 5.94 0.82 23.95
C THR A 27 4.79 0.65 22.96
N ARG A 28 4.76 1.40 21.85
CA ARG A 28 3.69 1.31 20.83
C ARG A 28 4.19 1.61 19.41
N PRO A 29 5.12 0.83 18.84
CA PRO A 29 5.57 1.01 17.46
C PRO A 29 4.37 0.99 16.49
N GLY A 30 3.40 0.10 16.72
CA GLY A 30 2.17 0.03 15.94
C GLY A 30 1.26 1.27 16.02
N ARG A 31 1.30 2.06 17.11
CA ARG A 31 0.48 3.29 17.24
C ARG A 31 1.11 4.46 16.47
N TRP A 32 2.43 4.51 16.40
CA TRP A 32 3.17 5.50 15.60
C TRP A 32 3.18 5.13 14.12
N LEU A 33 3.26 3.83 13.76
CA LEU A 33 3.01 3.39 12.39
C LEU A 33 1.56 3.68 11.95
N ARG A 34 0.59 3.66 12.87
CA ARG A 34 -0.80 4.09 12.63
C ARG A 34 -0.98 5.60 12.37
N TRP A 35 0.07 6.42 12.40
CA TRP A 35 -0.05 7.82 11.98
C TRP A 35 -0.57 7.90 10.55
N LYS A 36 -1.45 8.87 10.28
CA LYS A 36 -2.22 8.96 9.03
C LYS A 36 -1.35 8.98 7.75
N MET A 37 -0.07 9.34 7.85
CA MET A 37 0.88 9.28 6.73
C MET A 37 1.31 7.85 6.35
N PHE A 38 1.36 6.89 7.28
CA PHE A 38 1.97 5.58 7.04
C PHE A 38 0.97 4.42 6.81
N CYS A 39 -0.28 4.52 7.28
CA CYS A 39 -1.20 3.36 7.33
C CYS A 39 -2.47 3.40 6.44
N ARG A 40 -2.53 4.28 5.43
CA ARG A 40 -3.66 4.26 4.46
C ARG A 40 -3.29 3.74 3.08
N ALA A 41 -2.16 3.03 2.96
CA ALA A 41 -1.85 2.31 1.74
C ALA A 41 -2.89 1.18 1.55
N THR A 42 -3.39 1.08 0.33
CA THR A 42 -4.28 0.03 -0.11
C THR A 42 -3.49 -0.86 -1.05
N PHE A 43 -3.38 -2.14 -0.72
CA PHE A 43 -2.65 -3.09 -1.53
C PHE A 43 -3.64 -4.04 -2.16
N THR A 44 -3.59 -4.18 -3.48
CA THR A 44 -4.43 -5.13 -4.19
C THR A 44 -3.52 -6.23 -4.69
N VAL A 45 -3.78 -7.48 -4.28
CA VAL A 45 -3.09 -8.68 -4.78
C VAL A 45 -4.07 -9.43 -5.67
N VAL A 46 -3.85 -9.42 -6.97
CA VAL A 46 -4.77 -10.02 -7.96
C VAL A 46 -4.06 -11.02 -8.86
N SER A 47 -4.81 -12.04 -9.28
CA SER A 47 -4.45 -12.93 -10.36
C SER A 47 -5.46 -12.72 -11.48
N LEU A 48 -4.98 -12.21 -12.62
CA LEU A 48 -5.83 -11.84 -13.75
C LEU A 48 -5.44 -12.66 -14.98
N THR A 49 -6.46 -13.02 -15.75
CA THR A 49 -6.35 -13.67 -17.05
C THR A 49 -6.99 -12.77 -18.10
N GLY A 50 -6.25 -12.45 -19.14
CA GLY A 50 -6.72 -11.69 -20.29
C GLY A 50 -7.10 -12.64 -21.41
N THR A 51 -8.26 -12.44 -22.01
CA THR A 51 -8.69 -13.16 -23.22
C THR A 51 -8.49 -12.24 -24.42
N THR A 52 -7.64 -12.63 -25.37
CA THR A 52 -7.40 -11.85 -26.60
C THR A 52 -8.57 -11.99 -27.58
N ALA A 53 -8.57 -11.17 -28.65
CA ALA A 53 -9.61 -11.24 -29.68
C ALA A 53 -9.68 -12.61 -30.37
N ASP A 54 -8.54 -13.28 -30.49
CA ASP A 54 -8.40 -14.61 -31.10
C ASP A 54 -8.79 -15.76 -30.14
N GLY A 55 -9.23 -15.43 -28.93
CA GLY A 55 -9.69 -16.40 -27.92
C GLY A 55 -8.58 -17.04 -27.09
N HIS A 56 -7.32 -16.58 -27.24
CA HIS A 56 -6.23 -17.05 -26.39
C HIS A 56 -6.30 -16.40 -25.00
N THR A 57 -6.01 -17.19 -23.97
CA THR A 57 -5.95 -16.72 -22.59
C THR A 57 -4.50 -16.63 -22.13
N GLU A 58 -4.11 -15.50 -21.55
CA GLU A 58 -2.79 -15.30 -20.98
C GLU A 58 -2.85 -14.58 -19.63
N PRO A 59 -1.88 -14.82 -18.72
CA PRO A 59 -1.83 -14.11 -17.45
C PRO A 59 -1.55 -12.62 -17.68
N VAL A 60 -2.27 -11.76 -16.96
CA VAL A 60 -2.11 -10.30 -17.03
C VAL A 60 -1.45 -9.81 -15.76
N ASN A 61 -0.24 -9.26 -15.91
CA ASN A 61 0.47 -8.60 -14.83
C ASN A 61 0.18 -7.09 -14.83
N VAL A 62 -0.70 -6.63 -13.95
CA VAL A 62 -1.06 -5.21 -13.82
C VAL A 62 0.04 -4.35 -13.19
N TYR A 63 1.00 -4.97 -12.50
CA TYR A 63 2.09 -4.22 -11.86
C TYR A 63 3.13 -3.70 -12.86
N ASP A 64 3.17 -4.28 -14.07
CA ASP A 64 4.04 -3.79 -15.16
C ASP A 64 3.65 -2.39 -15.64
N PHE A 65 2.45 -1.91 -15.29
CA PHE A 65 1.94 -0.58 -15.63
C PHE A 65 2.19 0.46 -14.52
N LEU A 66 2.80 0.06 -13.41
CA LEU A 66 3.13 0.96 -12.31
C LEU A 66 4.55 1.51 -12.48
N SER A 67 4.77 2.73 -12.01
CA SER A 67 6.12 3.29 -11.94
C SER A 67 7.02 2.40 -11.07
N PRO A 68 8.31 2.25 -11.40
CA PRO A 68 9.24 1.46 -10.60
C PRO A 68 9.19 1.88 -9.11
N GLY A 69 9.00 0.91 -8.22
CA GLY A 69 8.87 1.14 -6.77
C GLY A 69 7.45 1.49 -6.30
N SER A 70 6.48 1.65 -7.21
CA SER A 70 5.06 1.78 -6.86
C SER A 70 4.40 0.41 -6.79
N PHE A 71 3.97 0.02 -5.60
CA PHE A 71 3.24 -1.22 -5.33
C PHE A 71 1.84 -0.95 -4.74
N ILE A 72 1.48 0.32 -4.58
CA ILE A 72 0.17 0.75 -4.11
C ILE A 72 -0.76 0.78 -5.32
N LEU A 73 -1.63 -0.23 -5.38
CA LEU A 73 -2.64 -0.36 -6.41
C LEU A 73 -4.01 -0.36 -5.75
N GLY A 74 -4.73 0.76 -5.84
CA GLY A 74 -6.12 0.84 -5.40
C GLY A 74 -7.11 0.33 -6.46
N PRO A 75 -8.36 0.01 -6.08
CA PRO A 75 -9.39 -0.42 -7.05
C PRO A 75 -9.61 0.55 -8.23
N PRO A 76 -9.60 1.89 -8.05
CA PRO A 76 -9.73 2.81 -9.18
C PRO A 76 -8.56 2.76 -10.17
N GLN A 77 -7.34 2.55 -9.66
CA GLN A 77 -6.14 2.42 -10.50
C GLN A 77 -6.16 1.09 -11.24
N LEU A 78 -6.55 0.00 -10.58
CA LEU A 78 -6.75 -1.30 -11.21
C LEU A 78 -7.77 -1.19 -12.35
N GLN A 79 -8.91 -0.54 -12.11
CA GLN A 79 -9.92 -0.29 -13.15
C GLN A 79 -9.34 0.50 -14.33
N THR A 80 -8.52 1.51 -14.05
CA THR A 80 -7.89 2.33 -15.10
C THR A 80 -6.96 1.49 -15.99
N ILE A 81 -6.19 0.56 -15.41
CA ILE A 81 -5.32 -0.35 -16.15
C ILE A 81 -6.16 -1.32 -16.98
N CYS A 82 -7.21 -1.93 -16.41
CA CYS A 82 -8.13 -2.79 -17.14
C CYS A 82 -8.78 -2.04 -18.31
N ASP A 83 -9.30 -0.83 -18.08
CA ASP A 83 -9.91 0.00 -19.11
C ASP A 83 -8.91 0.36 -20.23
N HIS A 84 -7.65 0.62 -19.89
CA HIS A 84 -6.61 0.88 -20.88
C HIS A 84 -6.33 -0.36 -21.74
N LEU A 85 -6.17 -1.52 -21.10
CA LEU A 85 -5.87 -2.79 -21.75
C LEU A 85 -7.00 -3.28 -22.66
N THR A 86 -8.26 -3.05 -22.27
CA THR A 86 -9.41 -3.37 -23.12
C THR A 86 -9.58 -2.35 -24.25
N ARG A 87 -9.41 -1.05 -23.98
CA ARG A 87 -9.57 0.01 -24.99
C ARG A 87 -8.50 -0.01 -26.08
N THR A 88 -7.29 -0.43 -25.74
CA THR A 88 -6.20 -0.60 -26.72
C THR A 88 -6.39 -1.83 -27.61
N GLY A 89 -7.42 -2.65 -27.36
CA GLY A 89 -7.73 -3.85 -28.13
C GLY A 89 -6.83 -5.04 -27.80
N ARG A 90 -5.93 -4.92 -26.81
CA ARG A 90 -5.03 -6.02 -26.41
C ARG A 90 -5.81 -7.20 -25.84
N TYR A 91 -6.84 -6.93 -25.03
CA TYR A 91 -7.73 -7.94 -24.50
C TYR A 91 -9.19 -7.61 -24.78
N ARG A 92 -9.96 -8.63 -25.16
CA ARG A 92 -11.41 -8.58 -25.28
C ARG A 92 -12.08 -8.59 -23.90
N SER A 93 -11.59 -9.43 -22.99
CA SER A 93 -12.03 -9.47 -21.59
C SER A 93 -10.82 -9.68 -20.68
N ILE A 94 -10.93 -9.19 -19.44
CA ILE A 94 -9.99 -9.47 -18.38
C ILE A 94 -10.81 -9.97 -17.20
N ASP A 95 -10.45 -11.13 -16.69
CA ASP A 95 -11.18 -11.82 -15.64
C ASP A 95 -10.21 -12.32 -14.57
N GLY A 96 -10.64 -12.35 -13.32
CA GLY A 96 -9.78 -12.84 -12.24
C GLY A 96 -10.28 -12.49 -10.85
N THR A 97 -9.48 -12.84 -9.86
CA THR A 97 -9.80 -12.65 -8.46
C THR A 97 -8.58 -12.20 -7.68
N GLY A 98 -8.81 -11.68 -6.48
CA GLY A 98 -7.76 -11.18 -5.64
C GLY A 98 -8.25 -10.74 -4.27
N ARG A 99 -7.35 -10.08 -3.57
CA ARG A 99 -7.55 -9.64 -2.19
C ARG A 99 -7.08 -8.18 -2.07
N LEU A 100 -7.94 -7.35 -1.50
CA LEU A 100 -7.72 -5.96 -1.19
C LEU A 100 -7.36 -5.84 0.30
N LEU A 101 -6.15 -5.41 0.58
CA LEU A 101 -5.64 -5.20 1.94
C LEU A 101 -5.74 -3.71 2.26
N THR A 102 -6.59 -3.37 3.23
CA THR A 102 -6.80 -2.00 3.67
C THR A 102 -6.64 -1.87 5.19
N HIS A 103 -6.65 -0.64 5.69
CA HIS A 103 -6.73 -0.37 7.13
C HIS A 103 -7.98 -0.96 7.83
N ARG A 104 -9.01 -1.37 7.08
CA ARG A 104 -10.23 -2.00 7.61
C ARG A 104 -10.15 -3.52 7.62
N GLY A 105 -9.08 -4.10 7.08
CA GLY A 105 -8.91 -5.53 6.91
C GLY A 105 -8.80 -5.94 5.45
N GLU A 106 -8.87 -7.25 5.24
CA GLU A 106 -8.83 -7.90 3.94
C GLU A 106 -10.24 -8.02 3.37
N GLN A 107 -10.39 -7.68 2.09
CA GLN A 107 -11.64 -7.80 1.34
C GLN A 107 -11.37 -8.53 0.03
N GLN A 108 -12.28 -9.40 -0.40
CA GLN A 108 -12.16 -10.07 -1.69
C GLN A 108 -12.44 -9.07 -2.82
N ILE A 109 -11.69 -9.18 -3.91
CA ILE A 109 -11.91 -8.38 -5.12
C ILE A 109 -11.99 -9.32 -6.31
N GLU A 110 -12.89 -9.03 -7.23
CA GLU A 110 -13.06 -9.77 -8.47
C GLU A 110 -12.93 -8.82 -9.65
N VAL A 111 -12.39 -9.31 -10.75
CA VAL A 111 -12.43 -8.62 -12.03
C VAL A 111 -13.26 -9.48 -12.97
N LYS A 112 -14.35 -8.93 -13.49
CA LYS A 112 -15.25 -9.62 -14.42
C LYS A 112 -15.44 -8.77 -15.65
N ALA A 113 -15.12 -9.31 -16.83
CA ALA A 113 -15.20 -8.61 -18.10
C ALA A 113 -14.56 -7.21 -18.05
N GLY A 114 -13.39 -7.09 -17.39
CA GLY A 114 -12.65 -5.84 -17.23
C GLY A 114 -13.20 -4.89 -16.16
N ARG A 115 -14.22 -5.29 -15.40
CA ARG A 115 -14.79 -4.51 -14.29
C ARG A 115 -14.35 -5.02 -12.94
N VAL A 116 -13.82 -4.13 -12.12
CA VAL A 116 -13.41 -4.39 -10.74
C VAL A 116 -14.63 -4.34 -9.82
N VAL A 117 -14.87 -5.43 -9.09
CA VAL A 117 -15.99 -5.65 -8.17
C VAL A 117 -15.44 -5.96 -6.77
N LEU A 118 -16.01 -5.32 -5.74
CA LEU A 118 -15.58 -5.39 -4.33
C LEU A 118 -16.63 -6.09 -3.46
#